data_AF-A0A943XV65-F1
#
_entry.id   AF-A0A943XV65-F1
#
_cell.length_a   1.000
_cell.length_b   1.000
_cell.length_c   1.000
_cell.angle_alpha   90.00
_cell.angle_beta   90.00
_cell.angle_gamma   90.00
#
_symmetry.space_group_name_H-M   'P 1'
#
loop_
_entity.id
_entity.type
_entity.pdbx_description
1 polymer ?
#
loop_
_entity_poly.entity_id
_entity_poly.type
_entity_poly.pdbx_seq_one_letter_code
_entity_poly.pdbx_strand_id
1 'polypeptide(L)' 'MVKQELLEKYGLRRESIPGHVAIIMDGNGRWAKARHMPRTYGHKKGAERVK' A
#
# COMPACT_ATOMS: atom_id res chain seq x y z
N MET A 1 -1.24 22.81 -8.10
CA MET A 1 -0.03 23.04 -7.28
C MET A 1 0.46 21.79 -6.54
N VAL A 2 -0.38 21.07 -5.78
CA VAL A 2 0.03 19.90 -4.94
C VAL A 2 0.82 18.80 -5.67
N LYS A 3 0.57 18.56 -6.97
CA LYS A 3 1.28 17.49 -7.72
C LYS A 3 2.76 17.78 -7.97
N GLN A 4 3.15 19.04 -8.17
CA GLN A 4 4.54 19.38 -8.51
C GLN A 4 5.45 19.24 -7.29
N GLU A 5 4.98 19.72 -6.13
CA GLU A 5 5.67 19.58 -4.85
C GLU A 5 5.92 18.09 -4.48
N LEU A 6 4.95 17.21 -4.76
CA LEU A 6 5.11 15.77 -4.53
C LEU A 6 6.17 15.15 -5.45
N LEU A 7 6.19 15.54 -6.73
CA LEU A 7 7.19 15.06 -7.68
C LEU A 7 8.60 15.48 -7.25
N GLU A 8 8.77 16.74 -6.85
CA GLU A 8 10.04 17.26 -6.35
C GLU A 8 10.46 16.58 -5.05
N LYS A 9 9.54 16.46 -4.08
CA LYS A 9 9.79 15.82 -2.78
C LYS A 9 10.31 14.39 -2.92
N TYR A 10 9.77 13.62 -3.87
CA TYR A 10 10.15 12.23 -4.09
C TYR A 10 11.17 12.05 -5.23
N GLY A 11 11.69 13.15 -5.83
CA GLY A 11 12.64 13.10 -6.94
C GLY A 11 12.10 12.38 -8.18
N LEU A 12 10.77 12.40 -8.36
CA LEU A 12 10.09 11.67 -9.43
C LEU A 12 9.94 12.57 -10.66
N ARG A 13 10.34 12.04 -11.82
CA ARG A 13 10.01 12.65 -13.11
C ARG A 13 8.61 12.23 -13.53
N ARG A 14 7.81 13.18 -14.00
CA ARG A 14 6.41 12.94 -14.37
C ARG A 14 6.29 11.91 -15.49
N GLU A 15 7.22 11.93 -16.43
CA GLU A 15 7.29 11.06 -17.60
C GLU A 15 7.63 9.60 -17.23
N SER A 16 8.21 9.39 -16.04
CA SER A 16 8.55 8.07 -15.53
C SER A 16 7.44 7.41 -14.72
N ILE A 17 6.30 8.09 -14.50
CA ILE A 17 5.19 7.53 -13.71
C ILE A 17 4.44 6.49 -14.54
N PRO A 18 4.25 5.26 -14.03
CA PRO A 18 3.51 4.23 -14.74
C PRO A 18 2.03 4.64 -14.90
N GLY A 19 1.48 4.45 -16.10
CA GLY A 19 0.05 4.70 -16.37
C GLY A 19 -0.88 3.69 -15.69
N HIS A 20 -0.37 2.53 -15.26
CA HIS A 20 -1.13 1.50 -14.56
C HIS A 20 -0.22 0.77 -13.57
N VAL A 21 -0.74 0.54 -12.36
CA VAL A 21 -0.09 -0.25 -11.31
C VAL A 21 -1.09 -1.28 -10.80
N ALA A 22 -0.66 -2.54 -10.72
CA ALA A 22 -1.37 -3.62 -10.05
C ALA A 22 -0.54 -4.10 -8.84
N ILE A 23 -1.20 -4.32 -7.70
CA ILE A 23 -0.55 -4.72 -6.45
C ILE A 23 -1.20 -6.00 -5.94
N ILE A 24 -0.40 -7.03 -5.67
CA ILE A 24 -0.85 -8.25 -4.98
C ILE A 24 -0.66 -8.05 -3.48
N MET A 25 -1.77 -8.02 -2.75
CA MET A 25 -1.75 -7.84 -1.30
C MET A 25 -1.58 -9.19 -0.58
N ASP A 26 -0.34 -9.60 -0.34
CA ASP A 26 0.00 -10.78 0.46
C ASP A 26 0.43 -10.40 1.90
N GLY A 27 0.43 -11.37 2.81
CA GLY A 27 1.05 -11.26 4.13
C GLY A 27 0.08 -11.00 5.27
N ASN A 28 -1.20 -10.74 5.00
CA ASN A 28 -2.22 -10.46 6.04
C ASN A 28 -2.29 -11.55 7.13
N GLY A 29 -2.23 -12.82 6.73
CA GLY A 29 -2.23 -13.94 7.68
C GLY A 29 -0.95 -14.02 8.52
N ARG A 30 0.23 -13.76 7.92
CA ARG A 30 1.52 -13.73 8.64
C ARG A 30 1.58 -12.54 9.60
N TRP A 31 1.07 -11.38 9.17
CA TRP A 31 0.98 -10.16 9.98
C TRP A 31 0.11 -10.38 11.22
N ALA A 32 -1.02 -11.06 11.09
CA ALA A 32 -1.89 -11.41 12.24
C ALA A 32 -1.22 -12.39 13.18
N LYS A 33 -0.58 -13.45 12.65
CA LYS A 33 0.15 -14.46 13.46
C LYS A 33 1.26 -13.83 14.30
N ALA A 34 2.04 -12.90 13.73
CA ALA A 34 3.10 -12.19 14.44
C ALA A 34 2.61 -11.31 15.60
N ARG A 35 1.30 -11.04 15.67
CA ARG A 35 0.65 -10.26 16.73
C ARG A 35 -0.22 -11.11 17.64
N HIS A 36 -0.09 -12.43 17.56
CA HIS A 36 -0.93 -13.38 18.29
C HIS A 36 -2.43 -13.19 18.04
N MET A 37 -2.80 -12.77 16.82
CA MET A 37 -4.19 -12.53 16.40
C MET A 37 -4.69 -13.61 15.43
N PRO A 38 -6.01 -13.87 15.38
CA PRO A 38 -6.62 -14.72 14.36
C PRO A 38 -6.35 -14.23 12.94
N ARG A 39 -6.22 -15.14 11.95
CA ARG A 39 -5.94 -14.79 10.55
C ARG A 39 -6.96 -13.80 9.95
N THR A 40 -8.23 -13.95 10.31
CA THR A 40 -9.34 -13.07 9.88
C THR A 40 -9.12 -11.62 10.29
N TYR A 41 -8.45 -11.37 11.42
CA TYR A 41 -8.07 -10.03 11.84
C TYR A 41 -7.11 -9.36 10.85
N GLY A 42 -6.15 -10.13 10.33
CA GLY A 42 -5.26 -9.66 9.26
C GLY A 42 -6.00 -9.31 7.98
N HIS A 43 -7.01 -10.10 7.59
CA HIS A 43 -7.84 -9.79 6.42
C HIS A 43 -8.65 -8.51 6.62
N LYS A 44 -9.27 -8.32 7.79
CA LYS A 44 -9.99 -7.08 8.12
C LYS A 44 -9.05 -5.87 8.04
N LYS A 45 -7.85 -5.97 8.60
CA LYS A 45 -6.84 -4.89 8.53
C LYS A 45 -6.32 -4.64 7.11
N GLY A 46 -6.18 -5.69 6.30
CA GLY A 46 -5.89 -5.56 4.87
C GLY A 46 -6.98 -4.78 4.14
N ALA A 47 -8.26 -5.08 4.40
CA ALA A 47 -9.38 -4.36 3.80
C ALA A 47 -9.45 -2.88 4.24
N GLU A 48 -9.22 -2.60 5.53
CA GLU A 48 -9.16 -1.22 6.05
C GLU A 48 -8.05 -0.37 5.41
N ARG A 49 -6.94 -0.97 4.99
CA ARG A 49 -5.79 -0.27 4.38
C ARG A 49 -6.03 0.20 2.95
N VAL A 50 -6.97 -0.43 2.25
CA VAL A 50 -7.28 -0.15 0.83
C VAL A 50 -8.45 0.81 0.69
N LYS A 51 -9.29 0.91 1.73
CA LYS A 51 -10.39 1.86 1.80
C LYS A 51 -9.86 3.28 1.95
#